data_AF-A0A358EPQ6-F1
#
_entry.id   AF-A0A358EPQ6-F1
#
_cell.length_a   1.000
_cell.length_b   1.000
_cell.length_c   1.000
_cell.angle_alpha   90.00
_cell.angle_beta   90.00
_cell.angle_gamma   90.00
#
_symmetry.space_group_name_H-M   'P 1'
#
loop_
_entity.id
_entity.type
_entity.pdbx_description
1 polymer ?
#
loop_
_entity_poly.entity_id
_entity_poly.type
_entity_poly.pdbx_seq_one_letter_code
_entity_poly.pdbx_strand_id
1 'polypeptide(L)'
;MNFLFALFLYFGFLFFCMRYVYFLLLALFTVKAEIPNFKITTVPEGKYKIFKKQFAQHINVFGVRVFGTAKTPPEKLKHIAVILAEYLDNDENGKPDNANVLNELLKRNAFMAVAENERAMERLDHDVIQDAGFHSGQGQFATETDPGGNRFDATLEEVLHLITHVGYANVYPTVFGERPGTVLAACLDRARGGHFQRVPRQYPQKAWFTYDDRSCDYGCQCTEYLYWAITSVLGAQQKKHRREDIRHEWKLYSKQLVRTRDPHIYELITDPKYRLPTRLPDGKYRAQ
;
A
#
# COMPACT_ATOMS: atom_id res chain seq x y z
N MET A 1 -57.78 39.98 9.89
CA MET A 1 -58.79 40.63 10.75
C MET A 1 -59.58 39.52 11.43
N ASN A 2 -59.54 39.50 12.77
CA ASN A 2 -60.29 38.64 13.74
C ASN A 2 -59.88 37.15 13.74
N PHE A 3 -59.22 36.54 14.73
CA PHE A 3 -59.17 36.63 16.20
C PHE A 3 -60.49 36.26 16.94
N LEU A 4 -60.45 35.04 17.53
CA LEU A 4 -60.65 34.69 18.95
C LEU A 4 -62.02 34.18 19.50
N PHE A 5 -61.85 33.18 20.39
CA PHE A 5 -62.66 32.65 21.52
C PHE A 5 -63.38 31.29 21.31
N ALA A 6 -62.92 30.14 21.87
CA ALA A 6 -62.87 29.65 23.28
C ALA A 6 -64.12 28.78 23.61
N LEU A 7 -64.19 27.77 24.49
CA LEU A 7 -63.45 27.38 25.70
C LEU A 7 -63.92 25.95 26.17
N PHE A 8 -62.98 25.08 26.59
CA PHE A 8 -63.00 24.07 27.69
C PHE A 8 -64.06 22.94 27.85
N LEU A 9 -63.59 21.69 28.06
CA LEU A 9 -63.60 20.96 29.36
C LEU A 9 -62.85 19.60 29.28
N TYR A 10 -62.52 19.06 30.45
CA TYR A 10 -61.34 18.26 30.82
C TYR A 10 -61.67 16.77 31.14
N PHE A 11 -60.65 15.98 31.51
CA PHE A 11 -60.59 14.54 31.96
C PHE A 11 -60.41 13.48 30.86
N GLY A 12 -59.46 12.54 30.90
CA GLY A 12 -58.39 12.22 31.84
C GLY A 12 -57.90 10.77 31.66
N PHE A 13 -56.58 10.58 31.72
CA PHE A 13 -55.81 9.38 32.10
C PHE A 13 -55.65 8.14 31.18
N LEU A 14 -54.36 7.80 30.99
CA LEU A 14 -53.72 6.46 30.96
C LEU A 14 -53.79 5.61 29.68
N PHE A 15 -52.70 5.49 28.91
CA PHE A 15 -51.58 4.55 29.11
C PHE A 15 -50.72 4.40 27.83
N PHE A 16 -49.41 4.21 28.05
CA PHE A 16 -48.38 3.64 27.16
C PHE A 16 -47.72 4.49 26.05
N CYS A 17 -46.60 5.08 26.47
CA CYS A 17 -45.45 5.45 25.67
C CYS A 17 -44.76 4.17 25.12
N MET A 18 -44.76 3.97 23.80
CA MET A 18 -43.84 3.02 23.14
C MET A 18 -42.68 3.78 22.51
N ARG A 19 -41.59 3.83 23.27
CA ARG A 19 -40.30 4.38 22.85
C ARG A 19 -39.53 3.27 22.15
N TYR A 20 -39.61 3.19 20.82
CA TYR A 20 -38.81 2.25 20.03
C TYR A 20 -37.34 2.70 20.02
N VAL A 21 -36.53 2.11 20.89
CA VAL A 21 -35.06 2.20 20.80
C VAL A 21 -34.60 1.03 19.94
N TYR A 22 -34.32 1.29 18.66
CA TYR A 22 -33.62 0.34 17.81
C TYR A 22 -32.15 0.30 18.22
N PHE A 23 -31.77 -0.67 19.04
CA PHE A 23 -30.37 -1.04 19.23
C PHE A 23 -29.91 -1.78 17.97
N LEU A 24 -29.30 -1.04 17.05
CA LEU A 24 -28.60 -1.62 15.91
C LEU A 24 -27.26 -2.16 16.43
N LEU A 25 -27.25 -3.42 16.84
CA LEU A 25 -26.04 -4.18 17.15
C LEU A 25 -25.24 -4.35 15.84
N LEU A 26 -24.39 -3.36 15.55
CA LEU A 26 -23.28 -3.53 14.59
C LEU A 26 -22.34 -4.59 15.17
N ALA A 27 -22.58 -5.85 14.80
CA ALA A 27 -21.58 -6.88 14.96
C ALA A 27 -20.38 -6.50 14.08
N LEU A 28 -19.38 -5.87 14.69
CA LEU A 28 -18.05 -5.73 14.10
C LEU A 28 -17.50 -7.15 13.96
N PHE A 29 -17.71 -7.77 12.80
CA PHE A 29 -16.94 -8.94 12.41
C PHE A 29 -15.49 -8.50 12.22
N THR A 30 -14.72 -8.52 13.31
CA THR A 30 -13.28 -8.50 13.22
C THR A 30 -12.88 -9.82 12.57
N VAL A 31 -12.67 -9.81 11.25
CA VAL A 31 -11.93 -10.88 10.59
C VAL A 31 -10.57 -10.90 11.28
N LYS A 32 -10.35 -11.85 12.18
CA LYS A 32 -9.00 -12.07 12.72
C LYS A 32 -8.16 -12.50 11.52
N ALA A 33 -7.21 -11.66 11.13
CA ALA A 33 -6.26 -12.02 10.11
C ALA A 33 -5.49 -13.25 10.62
N GLU A 34 -5.63 -14.38 9.93
CA GLU A 34 -4.88 -15.59 10.26
C GLU A 34 -3.42 -15.40 9.89
N ILE A 35 -2.54 -15.98 10.70
CA ILE A 35 -1.10 -16.01 10.43
C ILE A 35 -0.89 -16.69 9.06
N PRO A 36 -0.23 -16.02 8.09
CA PRO A 36 0.01 -16.59 6.77
C PRO A 36 0.85 -17.86 6.85
N ASN A 37 0.41 -18.93 6.18
CA ASN A 37 1.17 -20.19 6.09
C ASN A 37 2.00 -20.32 4.80
N PHE A 38 1.95 -19.31 3.93
CA PHE A 38 2.64 -19.25 2.63
C PHE A 38 2.45 -20.46 1.71
N LYS A 39 1.38 -21.25 1.93
CA LYS A 39 1.04 -22.38 1.07
C LYS A 39 0.49 -21.85 -0.24
N ILE A 40 1.11 -22.25 -1.35
CA ILE A 40 0.58 -21.99 -2.68
C ILE A 40 -0.65 -22.86 -2.88
N THR A 41 -1.71 -22.21 -3.31
CA THR A 41 -3.01 -22.80 -3.64
C THR A 41 -3.41 -22.40 -5.06
N THR A 42 -4.47 -23.00 -5.58
CA THR A 42 -5.10 -22.50 -6.79
C THR A 42 -5.85 -21.21 -6.48
N VAL A 43 -6.11 -20.41 -7.52
CA VAL A 43 -6.94 -19.19 -7.40
C VAL A 43 -8.30 -19.56 -6.76
N PRO A 44 -8.74 -18.85 -5.71
CA PRO A 44 -10.00 -19.15 -5.04
C PRO A 44 -11.24 -18.98 -5.93
N GLU A 45 -12.35 -19.59 -5.51
CA GLU A 45 -13.68 -19.37 -6.10
C GLU A 45 -14.27 -18.00 -5.71
N GLY A 46 -15.54 -17.79 -6.08
CA GLY A 46 -16.29 -16.58 -5.76
C GLY A 46 -15.81 -15.39 -6.58
N LYS A 47 -15.67 -14.22 -5.94
CA LYS A 47 -15.24 -12.98 -6.63
C LYS A 47 -13.85 -13.08 -7.27
N TYR A 48 -12.99 -13.99 -6.81
CA TYR A 48 -11.63 -14.17 -7.35
C TYR A 48 -11.58 -15.13 -8.55
N LYS A 49 -12.69 -15.78 -8.92
CA LYS A 49 -12.74 -16.72 -10.05
C LYS A 49 -12.25 -16.09 -11.36
N ILE A 50 -12.42 -14.78 -11.54
CA ILE A 50 -11.96 -14.03 -12.71
C ILE A 50 -10.45 -14.17 -12.94
N PHE A 51 -9.65 -14.31 -11.87
CA PHE A 51 -8.20 -14.42 -11.95
C PHE A 51 -7.76 -15.78 -12.52
N LYS A 52 -8.61 -16.82 -12.50
CA LYS A 52 -8.28 -18.17 -13.01
C LYS A 52 -7.93 -18.20 -14.49
N LYS A 53 -8.41 -17.21 -15.27
CA LYS A 53 -8.11 -17.14 -16.70
C LYS A 53 -6.63 -16.89 -16.99
N GLN A 54 -5.91 -16.27 -16.06
CA GLN A 54 -4.57 -15.72 -16.30
C GLN A 54 -3.55 -16.12 -15.21
N PHE A 55 -4.04 -16.43 -14.01
CA PHE A 55 -3.23 -16.82 -12.86
C PHE A 55 -3.52 -18.28 -12.46
N ALA A 56 -2.45 -19.00 -12.12
CA ALA A 56 -2.51 -20.41 -11.75
C ALA A 56 -2.23 -20.63 -10.26
N GLN A 57 -1.60 -19.66 -9.60
CA GLN A 57 -1.09 -19.75 -8.24
C GLN A 57 -1.66 -18.63 -7.38
N HIS A 58 -1.87 -18.91 -6.10
CA HIS A 58 -2.39 -17.96 -5.13
C HIS A 58 -1.81 -18.21 -3.74
N ILE A 59 -1.45 -17.12 -3.06
CA ILE A 59 -1.15 -17.08 -1.61
C ILE A 59 -2.00 -15.97 -0.98
N ASN A 60 -2.50 -16.22 0.23
CA ASN A 60 -3.23 -15.25 1.05
C ASN A 60 -2.34 -14.76 2.19
N VAL A 61 -2.16 -13.44 2.30
CA VAL A 61 -1.37 -12.80 3.36
C VAL A 61 -2.29 -11.83 4.09
N PHE A 62 -2.74 -12.21 5.30
CA PHE A 62 -3.69 -11.41 6.09
C PHE A 62 -4.97 -10.97 5.35
N GLY A 63 -5.36 -11.68 4.28
CA GLY A 63 -6.50 -11.36 3.42
C GLY A 63 -6.13 -10.70 2.07
N VAL A 64 -4.93 -10.10 1.97
CA VAL A 64 -4.36 -9.54 0.74
C VAL A 64 -3.88 -10.68 -0.15
N ARG A 65 -4.18 -10.60 -1.45
CA ARG A 65 -3.98 -11.70 -2.40
C ARG A 65 -2.69 -11.53 -3.18
N VAL A 66 -1.91 -12.60 -3.32
CA VAL A 66 -0.76 -12.66 -4.22
C VAL A 66 -1.07 -13.70 -5.29
N PHE A 67 -1.25 -13.26 -6.53
CA PHE A 67 -1.57 -14.11 -7.67
C PHE A 67 -0.35 -14.30 -8.57
N GLY A 68 0.00 -15.55 -8.87
CA GLY A 68 1.10 -15.90 -9.77
C GLY A 68 0.58 -16.52 -11.07
N THR A 69 1.14 -16.09 -12.20
CA THR A 69 0.93 -16.76 -13.49
C THR A 69 1.47 -18.20 -13.46
N ALA A 70 1.13 -19.01 -14.46
CA ALA A 70 1.64 -20.39 -14.57
C ALA A 70 3.18 -20.47 -14.64
N LYS A 71 3.84 -19.42 -15.15
CA LYS A 71 5.30 -19.36 -15.30
C LYS A 71 6.01 -18.70 -14.13
N THR A 72 5.29 -18.19 -13.14
CA THR A 72 5.90 -17.61 -11.94
C THR A 72 6.55 -18.72 -11.13
N PRO A 73 7.86 -18.68 -10.85
CA PRO A 73 8.48 -19.69 -10.01
C PRO A 73 7.89 -19.69 -8.58
N PRO A 74 7.52 -20.85 -8.01
CA PRO A 74 6.87 -20.95 -6.71
C PRO A 74 7.62 -20.26 -5.55
N GLU A 75 8.95 -20.35 -5.55
CA GLU A 75 9.81 -19.74 -4.54
C GLU A 75 9.81 -18.21 -4.61
N LYS A 76 9.72 -17.64 -5.81
CA LYS A 76 9.60 -16.19 -6.01
C LYS A 76 8.23 -15.70 -5.53
N LEU A 77 7.16 -16.44 -5.83
CA LEU A 77 5.80 -16.13 -5.35
C LEU A 77 5.73 -16.15 -3.81
N LYS A 78 6.35 -17.16 -3.19
CA LYS A 78 6.45 -17.25 -1.72
C LYS A 78 7.25 -16.09 -1.13
N HIS A 79 8.39 -15.74 -1.72
CA HIS A 79 9.20 -14.62 -1.28
C HIS A 79 8.40 -13.31 -1.24
N ILE A 80 7.66 -13.01 -2.32
CA ILE A 80 6.77 -11.84 -2.38
C ILE A 80 5.72 -11.85 -1.27
N ALA A 81 5.11 -13.01 -1.02
CA ALA A 81 4.14 -13.15 0.07
C ALA A 81 4.76 -12.97 1.46
N VAL A 82 5.99 -13.42 1.67
CA VAL A 82 6.73 -13.24 2.92
C VAL A 82 7.07 -11.77 3.15
N ILE A 83 7.61 -11.07 2.14
CA ILE A 83 7.90 -9.63 2.23
C ILE A 83 6.62 -8.81 2.50
N LEU A 84 5.49 -9.19 1.88
CA LEU A 84 4.19 -8.59 2.18
C LEU A 84 3.77 -8.81 3.64
N ALA A 85 4.01 -9.99 4.21
CA ALA A 85 3.73 -10.24 5.61
C ALA A 85 4.64 -9.40 6.53
N GLU A 86 5.96 -9.37 6.27
CA GLU A 86 6.94 -8.60 7.04
C GLU A 86 6.74 -7.08 6.97
N TYR A 87 6.19 -6.55 5.88
CA TYR A 87 5.84 -5.13 5.83
C TYR A 87 4.53 -4.81 6.56
N LEU A 88 3.56 -5.72 6.54
CA LEU A 88 2.29 -5.53 7.25
C LEU A 88 2.40 -5.78 8.75
N ASP A 89 3.26 -6.72 9.15
CA ASP A 89 3.57 -7.14 10.51
C ASP A 89 5.11 -7.16 10.70
N ASN A 90 5.67 -5.97 10.94
CA ASN A 90 7.10 -5.70 10.92
C ASN A 90 7.84 -6.11 12.19
N ASP A 91 7.11 -6.33 13.29
CA ASP A 91 7.67 -7.01 14.46
C ASP A 91 7.56 -8.55 14.37
N GLU A 92 6.75 -9.04 13.42
CA GLU A 92 6.49 -10.44 13.10
C GLU A 92 5.85 -11.20 14.26
N ASN A 93 4.88 -10.58 14.93
CA ASN A 93 4.16 -11.18 16.06
C ASN A 93 2.89 -11.95 15.64
N GLY A 94 2.61 -12.04 14.35
CA GLY A 94 1.43 -12.69 13.78
C GLY A 94 0.26 -11.75 13.55
N LYS A 95 0.40 -10.44 13.78
CA LYS A 95 -0.68 -9.45 13.67
C LYS A 95 -0.19 -8.20 12.96
N PRO A 96 -0.93 -7.72 11.94
CA PRO A 96 -0.54 -6.49 11.26
C PRO A 96 -0.42 -5.27 12.19
N ASP A 97 0.67 -4.53 12.04
CA ASP A 97 1.03 -3.38 12.88
C ASP A 97 0.01 -2.26 12.77
N ASN A 98 -0.50 -2.02 11.56
CA ASN A 98 -1.49 -0.98 11.28
C ASN A 98 -2.79 -1.60 10.74
N ALA A 99 -3.71 -1.93 11.65
CA ALA A 99 -5.00 -2.53 11.31
C ALA A 99 -5.86 -1.66 10.36
N ASN A 100 -5.75 -0.33 10.42
CA ASN A 100 -6.49 0.56 9.52
C ASN A 100 -5.97 0.43 8.08
N VAL A 101 -4.65 0.37 7.92
CA VAL A 101 -4.00 0.15 6.61
C VAL A 101 -4.39 -1.21 6.05
N LEU A 102 -4.34 -2.27 6.86
CA LEU A 102 -4.80 -3.59 6.43
C LEU A 102 -6.27 -3.55 5.99
N ASN A 103 -7.16 -2.98 6.80
CA ASN A 103 -8.59 -2.91 6.49
C ASN A 103 -8.86 -2.16 5.18
N GLU A 104 -8.12 -1.08 4.90
CA GLU A 104 -8.27 -0.34 3.64
C GLU A 104 -7.78 -1.15 2.44
N LEU A 105 -6.67 -1.90 2.57
CA LEU A 105 -6.22 -2.85 1.55
C LEU A 105 -7.30 -3.91 1.25
N LEU A 106 -7.89 -4.51 2.29
CA LEU A 106 -8.93 -5.53 2.13
C LEU A 106 -10.21 -4.96 1.50
N LYS A 107 -10.64 -3.78 1.93
CA LYS A 107 -11.82 -3.08 1.41
C LYS A 107 -11.68 -2.79 -0.09
N ARG A 108 -10.47 -2.47 -0.55
CA ARG A 108 -10.17 -2.20 -1.96
C ARG A 108 -9.85 -3.43 -2.78
N ASN A 109 -9.89 -4.61 -2.16
CA ASN A 109 -9.48 -5.86 -2.78
C ASN A 109 -8.03 -5.78 -3.32
N ALA A 110 -7.13 -5.17 -2.56
CA ALA A 110 -5.73 -5.02 -2.94
C ALA A 110 -5.07 -6.38 -3.25
N PHE A 111 -4.25 -6.43 -4.29
CA PHE A 111 -3.58 -7.66 -4.70
C PHE A 111 -2.23 -7.41 -5.38
N MET A 112 -1.34 -8.39 -5.28
CA MET A 112 -0.13 -8.48 -6.11
C MET A 112 -0.44 -9.38 -7.32
N ALA A 113 -0.11 -8.92 -8.52
CA ALA A 113 -0.05 -9.72 -9.73
C ALA A 113 1.41 -10.02 -10.05
N VAL A 114 1.76 -11.30 -10.14
CA VAL A 114 3.15 -11.73 -10.37
C VAL A 114 3.24 -12.49 -11.68
N ALA A 115 4.02 -11.94 -12.62
CA ALA A 115 4.31 -12.56 -13.91
C ALA A 115 5.80 -12.89 -14.03
N GLU A 116 6.17 -13.67 -15.06
CA GLU A 116 7.57 -14.02 -15.32
C GLU A 116 8.45 -12.77 -15.51
N ASN A 117 7.99 -11.83 -16.33
CA ASN A 117 8.66 -10.59 -16.72
C ASN A 117 7.63 -9.54 -17.19
N GLU A 118 8.10 -8.35 -17.52
CA GLU A 118 7.30 -7.23 -18.05
C GLU A 118 6.40 -7.64 -19.23
N ARG A 119 6.97 -8.25 -20.28
CA ARG A 119 6.21 -8.72 -21.46
C ARG A 119 5.11 -9.71 -21.09
N ALA A 120 5.32 -10.55 -20.08
CA ALA A 120 4.28 -11.46 -19.60
C ALA A 120 3.16 -10.71 -18.83
N MET A 121 3.52 -9.66 -18.09
CA MET A 121 2.57 -8.77 -17.40
C MET A 121 1.71 -7.98 -18.38
N GLU A 122 2.31 -7.42 -19.43
CA GLU A 122 1.61 -6.65 -20.47
C GLU A 122 0.57 -7.49 -21.23
N ARG A 123 0.77 -8.81 -21.33
CA ARG A 123 -0.16 -9.73 -22.00
C ARG A 123 -1.33 -10.17 -21.14
N LEU A 124 -1.33 -9.82 -19.86
CA LEU A 124 -2.49 -10.05 -19.00
C LEU A 124 -3.65 -9.20 -19.53
N ASP A 125 -4.86 -9.76 -19.46
CA ASP A 125 -6.06 -9.05 -19.84
C ASP A 125 -6.51 -8.24 -18.61
N HIS A 126 -5.94 -7.03 -18.50
CA HIS A 126 -6.15 -6.10 -17.41
C HIS A 126 -7.59 -5.58 -17.37
N ASP A 127 -8.25 -5.49 -18.52
CA ASP A 127 -9.64 -5.04 -18.64
C ASP A 127 -10.57 -6.02 -17.92
N VAL A 128 -10.39 -7.34 -18.09
CA VAL A 128 -11.18 -8.34 -17.36
C VAL A 128 -11.04 -8.22 -15.84
N ILE A 129 -9.88 -7.79 -15.34
CA ILE A 129 -9.65 -7.59 -13.90
C ILE A 129 -10.33 -6.30 -13.43
N GLN A 130 -10.17 -5.21 -14.19
CA GLN A 130 -10.76 -3.91 -13.87
C GLN A 130 -12.28 -3.93 -13.98
N ASP A 131 -12.85 -4.51 -15.04
CA ASP A 131 -14.30 -4.67 -15.24
C ASP A 131 -14.96 -5.50 -14.13
N ALA A 132 -14.19 -6.40 -13.51
CA ALA A 132 -14.63 -7.18 -12.34
C ALA A 132 -14.54 -6.40 -11.02
N GLY A 133 -14.15 -5.11 -11.05
CA GLY A 133 -14.08 -4.22 -9.90
C GLY A 133 -12.77 -4.29 -9.11
N PHE A 134 -11.71 -4.89 -9.67
CA PHE A 134 -10.40 -4.96 -9.04
C PHE A 134 -9.48 -3.87 -9.59
N HIS A 135 -9.42 -2.74 -8.89
CA HIS A 135 -8.67 -1.55 -9.31
C HIS A 135 -7.41 -1.27 -8.47
N SER A 136 -7.05 -2.16 -7.55
CA SER A 136 -5.95 -1.95 -6.59
C SER A 136 -4.92 -3.07 -6.69
N GLY A 137 -4.44 -3.31 -7.91
CA GLY A 137 -3.39 -4.28 -8.19
C GLY A 137 -2.02 -3.63 -8.26
N GLN A 138 -0.99 -4.35 -7.83
CA GLN A 138 0.42 -4.00 -8.06
C GLN A 138 1.11 -5.15 -8.79
N GLY A 139 1.88 -4.80 -9.84
CA GLY A 139 2.64 -5.76 -10.63
C GLY A 139 3.98 -6.10 -9.98
N GLN A 140 4.44 -7.33 -10.15
CA GLN A 140 5.80 -7.75 -9.80
C GLN A 140 6.33 -8.72 -10.86
N PHE A 141 7.61 -8.57 -11.21
CA PHE A 141 8.28 -9.45 -12.15
C PHE A 141 9.15 -10.48 -11.41
N ALA A 142 8.94 -11.76 -11.71
CA ALA A 142 9.73 -12.84 -11.11
C ALA A 142 11.23 -12.72 -11.46
N THR A 143 11.56 -12.18 -12.64
CA THR A 143 12.94 -11.89 -13.06
C THR A 143 13.65 -10.83 -12.23
N GLU A 144 12.93 -10.01 -11.47
CA GLU A 144 13.45 -8.92 -10.62
C GLU A 144 13.28 -9.21 -9.13
N THR A 145 12.63 -10.32 -8.80
CA THR A 145 12.55 -10.86 -7.44
C THR A 145 13.88 -11.56 -7.14
N ASP A 146 14.77 -10.98 -6.33
CA ASP A 146 16.16 -11.45 -6.16
C ASP A 146 16.59 -11.62 -4.67
N PRO A 147 15.88 -12.44 -3.88
CA PRO A 147 16.21 -12.66 -2.48
C PRO A 147 17.65 -13.16 -2.30
N GLY A 148 18.46 -12.40 -1.56
CA GLY A 148 19.86 -12.73 -1.28
C GLY A 148 20.77 -12.72 -2.52
N GLY A 149 20.27 -12.26 -3.68
CA GLY A 149 21.02 -12.21 -4.91
C GLY A 149 21.96 -11.01 -5.03
N ASN A 150 22.56 -10.89 -6.21
CA ASN A 150 23.52 -9.84 -6.52
C ASN A 150 22.87 -8.54 -7.00
N ARG A 151 21.59 -8.58 -7.41
CA ARG A 151 20.82 -7.41 -7.82
C ARG A 151 19.97 -6.90 -6.65
N PHE A 152 19.38 -5.73 -6.85
CA PHE A 152 18.34 -5.25 -5.94
C PHE A 152 17.11 -6.14 -6.07
N ASP A 153 16.52 -6.51 -4.94
CA ASP A 153 15.28 -7.27 -4.92
C ASP A 153 14.10 -6.30 -5.04
N ALA A 154 13.52 -6.22 -6.24
CA ALA A 154 12.40 -5.33 -6.54
C ALA A 154 11.15 -5.62 -5.69
N THR A 155 11.09 -6.80 -5.06
CA THR A 155 10.00 -7.14 -4.12
C THR A 155 9.88 -6.12 -2.98
N LEU A 156 11.01 -5.55 -2.51
CA LEU A 156 11.00 -4.52 -1.46
C LEU A 156 10.31 -3.22 -1.91
N GLU A 157 10.31 -2.96 -3.21
CA GLU A 157 9.71 -1.79 -3.83
C GLU A 157 8.23 -2.05 -4.12
N GLU A 158 7.92 -3.07 -4.94
CA GLU A 158 6.56 -3.28 -5.42
C GLU A 158 5.58 -3.64 -4.30
N VAL A 159 6.00 -4.45 -3.32
CA VAL A 159 5.15 -4.73 -2.16
C VAL A 159 4.90 -3.45 -1.35
N LEU A 160 5.92 -2.61 -1.21
CA LEU A 160 5.79 -1.36 -0.49
C LEU A 160 4.90 -0.37 -1.24
N HIS A 161 4.99 -0.30 -2.57
CA HIS A 161 4.08 0.48 -3.43
C HIS A 161 2.63 0.10 -3.19
N LEU A 162 2.28 -1.20 -3.19
CA LEU A 162 0.91 -1.63 -2.91
C LEU A 162 0.43 -1.11 -1.54
N ILE A 163 1.24 -1.29 -0.49
CA ILE A 163 0.89 -0.93 0.88
C ILE A 163 0.75 0.59 1.04
N THR A 164 1.65 1.38 0.46
CA THR A 164 1.66 2.83 0.63
C THR A 164 0.60 3.51 -0.25
N HIS A 165 0.53 3.16 -1.53
CA HIS A 165 -0.41 3.71 -2.51
C HIS A 165 -1.86 3.35 -2.15
N VAL A 166 -2.15 2.07 -1.92
CA VAL A 166 -3.53 1.62 -1.66
C VAL A 166 -3.91 1.78 -0.19
N GLY A 167 -2.99 1.47 0.72
CA GLY A 167 -3.25 1.54 2.16
C GLY A 167 -3.07 2.93 2.74
N TYR A 168 -1.82 3.39 2.88
CA TYR A 168 -1.50 4.64 3.59
C TYR A 168 -2.12 5.88 2.95
N ALA A 169 -2.08 6.02 1.62
CA ALA A 169 -2.62 7.19 0.93
C ALA A 169 -4.13 7.34 1.12
N ASN A 170 -4.86 6.23 1.31
CA ASN A 170 -6.30 6.23 1.52
C ASN A 170 -6.71 6.31 3.00
N VAL A 171 -5.92 5.74 3.92
CA VAL A 171 -6.17 5.86 5.37
C VAL A 171 -5.82 7.26 5.88
N TYR A 172 -4.77 7.88 5.35
CA TYR A 172 -4.29 9.19 5.77
C TYR A 172 -4.22 10.17 4.58
N PRO A 173 -5.37 10.53 3.98
CA PRO A 173 -5.41 11.23 2.68
C PRO A 173 -4.88 12.66 2.72
N THR A 174 -4.71 13.27 3.89
CA THR A 174 -4.07 14.60 4.03
C THR A 174 -2.57 14.52 4.27
N VAL A 175 -2.05 13.33 4.63
CA VAL A 175 -0.65 13.09 4.97
C VAL A 175 0.07 12.38 3.84
N PHE A 176 -0.38 11.17 3.50
CA PHE A 176 0.22 10.31 2.49
C PHE A 176 -0.53 10.34 1.16
N GLY A 177 -1.63 11.09 1.06
CA GLY A 177 -2.36 11.23 -0.20
C GLY A 177 -1.45 11.75 -1.31
N GLU A 178 -1.51 11.12 -2.47
CA GLU A 178 -0.60 11.36 -3.60
C GLU A 178 -1.11 12.48 -4.50
N ARG A 179 -1.36 13.65 -3.89
CA ARG A 179 -1.86 14.83 -4.58
C ARG A 179 -1.29 16.10 -3.96
N PRO A 180 -1.23 17.21 -4.71
CA PRO A 180 -0.74 18.48 -4.18
C PRO A 180 -1.48 18.90 -2.90
N GLY A 181 -0.75 19.48 -1.95
CA GLY A 181 -1.29 19.96 -0.68
C GLY A 181 -1.27 18.95 0.48
N THR A 182 -0.81 17.71 0.27
CA THR A 182 -0.53 16.77 1.37
C THR A 182 0.85 16.97 1.97
N VAL A 183 1.11 16.38 3.14
CA VAL A 183 2.42 16.44 3.80
C VAL A 183 3.49 15.76 2.95
N LEU A 184 3.19 14.59 2.36
CA LEU A 184 4.09 13.87 1.46
C LEU A 184 4.41 14.70 0.21
N ALA A 185 3.40 15.30 -0.42
CA ALA A 185 3.55 16.16 -1.60
C ALA A 185 4.48 17.36 -1.32
N ALA A 186 4.35 18.00 -0.15
CA ALA A 186 5.26 19.08 0.24
C ALA A 186 6.71 18.61 0.43
N CYS A 187 6.93 17.37 0.87
CA CYS A 187 8.27 16.77 0.93
C CYS A 187 8.82 16.48 -0.48
N LEU A 188 8.00 15.88 -1.34
CA LEU A 188 8.33 15.61 -2.74
C LEU A 188 8.75 16.89 -3.50
N ASP A 189 7.99 17.97 -3.38
CA ASP A 189 8.29 19.22 -4.08
C ASP A 189 9.61 19.84 -3.60
N ARG A 190 9.95 19.70 -2.31
CA ARG A 190 11.27 20.10 -1.80
C ARG A 190 12.38 19.23 -2.38
N ALA A 191 12.17 17.92 -2.44
CA ALA A 191 13.16 16.97 -2.94
C ALA A 191 13.54 17.16 -4.41
N ARG A 192 12.57 17.61 -5.21
CA ARG A 192 12.75 17.94 -6.63
C ARG A 192 13.15 19.41 -6.85
N GLY A 193 13.18 20.23 -5.79
CA GLY A 193 13.49 21.65 -5.86
C GLY A 193 12.40 22.53 -6.47
N GLY A 194 11.17 22.02 -6.56
CA GLY A 194 10.00 22.71 -7.13
C GLY A 194 8.81 21.76 -7.32
N HIS A 195 7.68 22.35 -7.71
CA HIS A 195 6.46 21.60 -8.03
C HIS A 195 6.41 21.23 -9.52
N PHE A 196 6.31 19.92 -9.81
CA PHE A 196 6.17 19.42 -11.18
C PHE A 196 5.06 18.39 -11.27
N GLN A 197 4.01 18.67 -12.05
CA GLN A 197 2.89 17.75 -12.28
C GLN A 197 3.28 16.51 -13.08
N ARG A 198 4.31 16.63 -13.93
CA ARG A 198 4.90 15.57 -14.73
C ARG A 198 6.41 15.62 -14.57
N VAL A 199 7.10 14.50 -14.83
CA VAL A 199 8.57 14.46 -14.81
C VAL A 199 9.13 15.51 -15.80
N PRO A 200 9.88 16.53 -15.31
CA PRO A 200 10.45 17.56 -16.17
C PRO A 200 11.62 17.01 -16.98
N ARG A 201 11.97 17.70 -18.08
CA ARG A 201 13.17 17.35 -18.86
C ARG A 201 14.47 17.50 -18.06
N GLN A 202 14.49 18.41 -17.09
CA GLN A 202 15.63 18.68 -16.25
C GLN A 202 15.16 19.18 -14.89
N TYR A 203 15.73 18.62 -13.83
CA TYR A 203 15.51 19.08 -12.47
C TYR A 203 16.51 20.17 -12.07
N PRO A 204 16.17 21.05 -11.12
CA PRO A 204 17.12 21.93 -10.45
C PRO A 204 18.34 21.17 -9.92
N GLN A 205 19.54 21.74 -10.06
CA GLN A 205 20.80 21.08 -9.65
C GLN A 205 20.82 20.63 -8.19
N LYS A 206 20.12 21.37 -7.31
CA LYS A 206 20.01 21.08 -5.88
C LYS A 206 19.03 19.95 -5.53
N ALA A 207 18.26 19.43 -6.49
CA ALA A 207 17.34 18.32 -6.28
C ALA A 207 18.10 17.05 -5.86
N TRP A 208 17.51 16.26 -4.98
CA TRP A 208 18.03 14.94 -4.58
C TRP A 208 17.13 13.78 -4.98
N PHE A 209 15.93 14.10 -5.47
CA PHE A 209 15.06 13.19 -6.20
C PHE A 209 14.86 13.73 -7.63
N THR A 210 15.26 12.95 -8.61
CA THR A 210 15.31 13.30 -10.03
C THR A 210 14.85 12.12 -10.89
N TYR A 211 13.65 11.61 -10.58
CA TYR A 211 13.02 10.48 -11.27
C TYR A 211 12.92 10.71 -12.77
N ASP A 212 13.24 9.70 -13.58
CA ASP A 212 13.39 9.85 -15.03
C ASP A 212 12.29 9.20 -15.88
N ASP A 213 11.39 8.41 -15.28
CA ASP A 213 10.24 7.86 -16.00
C ASP A 213 9.21 8.95 -16.35
N ARG A 214 9.17 9.29 -17.64
CA ARG A 214 8.28 10.31 -18.20
C ARG A 214 6.81 9.90 -18.28
N SER A 215 6.49 8.63 -18.10
CA SER A 215 5.11 8.15 -18.04
C SER A 215 4.42 8.59 -16.74
N CYS A 216 5.22 8.77 -15.68
CA CYS A 216 4.80 9.03 -14.32
C CYS A 216 4.14 10.42 -14.17
N ASP A 217 3.00 10.45 -13.49
CA ASP A 217 2.31 11.68 -13.07
C ASP A 217 2.77 12.14 -11.68
N TYR A 218 2.08 13.14 -11.12
CA TYR A 218 2.42 13.63 -9.78
C TYR A 218 2.23 12.55 -8.70
N GLY A 219 1.18 11.74 -8.83
CA GLY A 219 0.83 10.73 -7.84
C GLY A 219 1.84 9.60 -7.81
N CYS A 220 2.17 9.07 -8.99
CA CYS A 220 3.24 8.10 -9.17
C CYS A 220 4.58 8.62 -8.60
N GLN A 221 4.94 9.89 -8.82
CA GLN A 221 6.15 10.48 -8.23
C GLN A 221 6.10 10.56 -6.69
N CYS A 222 4.91 10.69 -6.08
CA CYS A 222 4.76 10.60 -4.63
C CYS A 222 5.03 9.19 -4.13
N THR A 223 4.48 8.17 -4.81
CA THR A 223 4.66 6.75 -4.47
C THR A 223 6.14 6.38 -4.49
N GLU A 224 6.82 6.71 -5.59
CA GLU A 224 8.25 6.47 -5.81
C GLU A 224 9.11 7.15 -4.74
N TYR A 225 8.88 8.45 -4.50
CA TYR A 225 9.63 9.20 -3.50
C TYR A 225 9.46 8.62 -2.08
N LEU A 226 8.26 8.18 -1.73
CA LEU A 226 8.00 7.54 -0.44
C LEU A 226 8.74 6.20 -0.33
N TYR A 227 8.74 5.39 -1.38
CA TYR A 227 9.53 4.16 -1.45
C TYR A 227 11.03 4.45 -1.26
N TRP A 228 11.59 5.37 -2.03
CA TRP A 228 13.01 5.72 -1.96
C TRP A 228 13.42 6.15 -0.55
N ALA A 229 12.59 6.99 0.08
CA ALA A 229 12.85 7.48 1.43
C ALA A 229 12.78 6.36 2.49
N ILE A 230 11.70 5.56 2.49
CA ILE A 230 11.53 4.45 3.45
C ILE A 230 12.66 3.44 3.31
N THR A 231 12.91 2.92 2.10
CA THR A 231 13.89 1.87 1.89
C THR A 231 15.33 2.33 2.15
N SER A 232 15.63 3.62 1.95
CA SER A 232 16.91 4.21 2.35
C SER A 232 17.08 4.30 3.86
N VAL A 233 16.03 4.65 4.60
CA VAL A 233 16.02 4.67 6.07
C VAL A 233 16.15 3.28 6.66
N LEU A 234 15.51 2.28 6.04
CA LEU A 234 15.61 0.87 6.42
C LEU A 234 16.95 0.22 6.00
N GLY A 235 17.68 0.85 5.09
CA GLY A 235 19.04 0.44 4.70
C GLY A 235 19.14 -0.41 3.43
N ALA A 236 18.04 -0.59 2.69
CA ALA A 236 18.03 -1.38 1.45
C ALA A 236 18.95 -0.82 0.37
N GLN A 237 19.14 0.50 0.35
CA GLN A 237 19.85 1.22 -0.71
C GLN A 237 21.37 1.37 -0.48
N GLN A 238 21.93 0.81 0.61
CA GLN A 238 23.29 1.13 1.06
C GLN A 238 24.42 0.40 0.29
N LYS A 239 24.12 -0.74 -0.37
CA LYS A 239 25.12 -1.53 -1.09
C LYS A 239 25.79 -0.69 -2.18
N LYS A 240 27.11 -0.86 -2.38
CA LYS A 240 27.91 -0.04 -3.31
C LYS A 240 27.34 -0.02 -4.74
N HIS A 241 27.04 -1.20 -5.31
CA HIS A 241 26.46 -1.29 -6.65
C HIS A 241 25.11 -0.57 -6.72
N ARG A 242 24.22 -0.80 -5.75
CA ARG A 242 22.90 -0.16 -5.71
C ARG A 242 23.01 1.36 -5.69
N ARG A 243 23.94 1.92 -4.92
CA ARG A 243 24.20 3.36 -4.90
C ARG A 243 24.63 3.90 -6.26
N GLU A 244 25.45 3.15 -6.99
CA GLU A 244 25.93 3.54 -8.32
C GLU A 244 24.78 3.50 -9.33
N ASP A 245 23.93 2.48 -9.24
CA ASP A 245 22.76 2.30 -10.10
C ASP A 245 21.75 3.45 -9.92
N ILE A 246 21.43 3.83 -8.68
CA ILE A 246 20.32 4.77 -8.40
C ILE A 246 20.72 6.24 -8.35
N ARG A 247 22.02 6.57 -8.33
CA ARG A 247 22.50 7.95 -8.05
C ARG A 247 21.94 9.03 -8.98
N HIS A 248 21.50 8.64 -10.18
CA HIS A 248 20.95 9.53 -11.19
C HIS A 248 19.51 9.95 -10.86
N GLU A 249 18.78 9.15 -10.09
CA GLU A 249 17.41 9.44 -9.63
C GLU A 249 17.36 9.80 -8.14
N TRP A 250 18.12 9.12 -7.29
CA TRP A 250 18.05 9.25 -5.84
C TRP A 250 19.43 9.39 -5.20
N LYS A 251 19.65 10.53 -4.51
CA LYS A 251 20.94 10.82 -3.86
C LYS A 251 21.01 10.36 -2.41
N LEU A 252 19.89 10.09 -1.74
CA LEU A 252 19.83 9.89 -0.28
C LEU A 252 19.73 8.41 0.11
N TYR A 253 20.64 7.58 -0.38
CA TYR A 253 20.63 6.11 -0.25
C TYR A 253 20.81 5.53 1.17
N SER A 254 20.82 6.36 2.23
CA SER A 254 21.01 5.88 3.60
C SER A 254 20.23 6.69 4.62
N LYS A 255 19.90 6.09 5.77
CA LYS A 255 19.22 6.73 6.89
C LYS A 255 19.83 8.08 7.27
N GLN A 256 21.15 8.17 7.34
CA GLN A 256 21.84 9.41 7.71
C GLN A 256 21.67 10.50 6.65
N LEU A 257 21.71 10.13 5.36
CA LEU A 257 21.48 11.08 4.27
C LEU A 257 20.04 11.59 4.27
N VAL A 258 19.05 10.71 4.41
CA VAL A 258 17.63 11.10 4.50
C VAL A 258 17.43 12.02 5.70
N ARG A 259 17.88 11.63 6.88
CA ARG A 259 17.75 12.44 8.11
C ARG A 259 18.35 13.84 8.01
N THR A 260 19.50 13.98 7.33
CA THR A 260 20.23 15.25 7.30
C THR A 260 19.85 16.16 6.13
N ARG A 261 19.52 15.58 4.97
CA ARG A 261 19.21 16.33 3.74
C ARG A 261 17.71 16.51 3.51
N ASP A 262 16.90 15.60 4.03
CA ASP A 262 15.45 15.63 3.92
C ASP A 262 14.81 15.34 5.29
N PRO A 263 15.03 16.22 6.29
CA PRO A 263 14.55 15.98 7.65
C PRO A 263 13.02 15.86 7.72
N HIS A 264 12.29 16.50 6.81
CA HIS A 264 10.83 16.47 6.81
C HIS A 264 10.26 15.10 6.39
N ILE A 265 10.80 14.47 5.34
CA ILE A 265 10.37 13.11 5.02
C ILE A 265 10.84 12.14 6.09
N TYR A 266 12.04 12.34 6.64
CA TYR A 266 12.56 11.52 7.73
C TYR A 266 11.63 11.54 8.94
N GLU A 267 11.22 12.72 9.40
CA GLU A 267 10.26 12.89 10.50
C GLU A 267 8.93 12.23 10.16
N LEU A 268 8.41 12.42 8.95
CA LEU A 268 7.14 11.83 8.52
C LEU A 268 7.17 10.30 8.54
N ILE A 269 8.20 9.68 7.96
CA ILE A 269 8.27 8.21 7.82
C ILE A 269 8.77 7.50 9.07
N THR A 270 9.28 8.24 10.07
CA THR A 270 9.69 7.70 11.38
C THR A 270 8.73 8.06 12.51
N ASP A 271 7.65 8.78 12.22
CA ASP A 271 6.61 9.09 13.20
C ASP A 271 5.88 7.79 13.63
N PRO A 272 6.00 7.37 14.91
CA PRO A 272 5.40 6.13 15.39
C PRO A 272 3.87 6.12 15.30
N LYS A 273 3.23 7.28 15.13
CA LYS A 273 1.79 7.40 14.90
C LYS A 273 1.32 6.60 13.68
N TYR A 274 2.12 6.56 12.62
CA TYR A 274 1.72 5.92 11.36
C TYR A 274 2.08 4.43 11.32
N ARG A 275 2.95 3.96 12.22
CA ARG A 275 3.41 2.56 12.28
C ARG A 275 3.94 2.06 10.92
N LEU A 276 4.68 2.92 10.23
CA LEU A 276 5.46 2.51 9.06
C LEU A 276 6.56 1.52 9.49
N PRO A 277 7.05 0.68 8.57
CA PRO A 277 8.09 -0.30 8.88
C PRO A 277 9.33 0.36 9.50
N THR A 278 9.89 -0.28 10.53
CA THR A 278 11.11 0.14 11.22
C THR A 278 12.28 -0.81 10.99
N ARG A 279 12.00 -1.99 10.43
CA ARG A 279 12.96 -3.03 10.05
C ARG A 279 12.78 -3.34 8.57
N LEU A 280 13.89 -3.53 7.87
CA LEU A 280 13.86 -4.01 6.50
C LEU A 280 13.43 -5.49 6.50
N PRO A 281 12.44 -5.90 5.69
CA PRO A 281 12.14 -7.31 5.50
C PRO A 281 13.37 -8.10 5.07
N ASP A 282 13.55 -9.29 5.64
CA ASP A 282 14.71 -10.16 5.37
C ASP A 282 14.33 -11.47 4.66
N GLY A 283 13.04 -11.67 4.38
CA GLY A 283 12.51 -12.86 3.74
C GLY A 283 12.26 -14.02 4.71
N LYS A 284 12.26 -13.78 6.03
CA LYS A 284 12.06 -14.82 7.06
C LYS A 284 11.04 -14.38 8.12
N TYR A 285 9.78 -14.66 7.85
CA TYR A 285 8.68 -14.34 8.76
C TYR A 285 8.58 -15.29 9.97
N ARG A 286 8.78 -14.78 11.19
CA ARG A 286 8.91 -15.57 12.44
C ARG A 286 7.61 -16.05 13.07
N ALA A 287 6.46 -15.46 12.73
CA ALA A 287 5.21 -15.83 13.38
C ALA A 287 4.62 -17.17 12.90
N GLN A 288 5.24 -17.78 11.89
CA GLN A 288 4.84 -19.09 11.34
C GLN A 288 5.26 -20.26 12.24
#